data_AF-A0A182T829-F1
#
_entry.id   AF-A0A182T829-F1
#
_cell.length_a   1.000
_cell.length_b   1.000
_cell.length_c   1.000
_cell.angle_alpha   90.00
_cell.angle_beta   90.00
_cell.angle_gamma   90.00
#
_symmetry.space_group_name_H-M   'P 1'
#
loop_
_entity.id
_entity.type
_entity.pdbx_description
1 polymer ?
#
loop_
_entity_poly.entity_id
_entity_poly.type
_entity_poly.pdbx_seq_one_letter_code
_entity_poly.pdbx_strand_id
1 'polypeptide(L)'
;MDIRANRAIGYARNDFGGVDEMDLEYVKQRVYNILSTFLAVEPTTYQSSSIADMVCQVQNHNLTDVMERLYDALTLCSNYDDLKAAIDYIFHLSTHSNIVNVPTNGTRFAQLILAMIQDRLAIPSLAGSEPYELLLECGFTKLMNDYRTIFSESGVYELEFEKLFQPQVACTRKSRYAAGSGPQADPHHASNTKRSALLFQPTGEDRGREKSILLSNFDEDEVKMRLNRLAQVHLLLEHLLLLESVVNIPSIYGRVCELYLNRQPYSYGEVYNRKTDLLEFDMDEFMLLCKTDHLLPCARRVSMSSGNLLQKLETVFYQNTRPLLPERFYPQFERKEDVDSKQVFWCYEYDRIERL
;
A
#
# COMPACT_ATOMS: atom_id res chain seq x y z
N MET A 1 3.27 15.51 -4.30
CA MET A 1 2.70 14.69 -5.38
C MET A 1 1.21 14.56 -5.08
N ASP A 2 0.32 14.84 -6.03
CA ASP A 2 -1.13 14.86 -5.83
C ASP A 2 -1.72 13.60 -6.50
N ILE A 3 -2.13 12.59 -5.70
CA ILE A 3 -2.70 11.31 -6.18
C ILE A 3 -4.21 11.45 -6.46
N ARG A 4 -4.64 12.60 -7.01
CA ARG A 4 -5.82 12.51 -7.86
C ARG A 4 -5.36 11.65 -9.02
N ALA A 5 -6.11 10.61 -9.34
CA ALA A 5 -6.03 9.93 -10.63
C ALA A 5 -6.27 10.98 -11.72
N ASN A 6 -5.25 11.79 -12.01
CA ASN A 6 -5.21 12.69 -13.12
C ASN A 6 -5.07 11.72 -14.28
N ARG A 7 -6.21 11.47 -14.93
CA ARG A 7 -6.37 10.47 -16.01
C ARG A 7 -5.31 10.60 -17.10
N ALA A 8 -4.68 11.78 -17.21
CA ALA A 8 -3.59 12.10 -18.11
C ALA A 8 -2.17 11.78 -17.58
N ILE A 9 -1.92 11.79 -16.27
CA ILE A 9 -0.57 11.69 -15.68
C ILE A 9 -0.26 10.27 -15.20
N GLY A 10 -1.25 9.52 -14.70
CA GLY A 10 -1.03 8.14 -14.23
C GLY A 10 -0.51 7.17 -15.30
N TYR A 11 -0.64 7.55 -16.57
CA TYR A 11 -0.11 6.82 -17.73
C TYR A 11 1.02 7.56 -18.46
N ALA A 12 1.29 8.84 -18.13
CA ALA A 12 2.35 9.60 -18.77
C ALA A 12 3.64 9.42 -17.97
N ARG A 13 4.40 8.38 -18.33
CA ARG A 13 5.81 8.28 -17.95
C ARG A 13 6.53 9.44 -18.65
N ASN A 14 6.93 10.46 -17.88
CA ASN A 14 7.80 11.54 -18.37
C ASN A 14 9.22 11.01 -18.53
N ASP A 15 9.43 10.07 -19.45
CA ASP A 15 10.76 9.74 -19.95
C ASP A 15 10.99 10.52 -21.24
N PHE A 16 12.03 11.35 -21.21
CA PHE A 16 12.57 12.02 -22.39
C PHE A 16 13.05 10.96 -23.40
N GLY A 17 12.24 10.70 -24.42
CA GLY A 17 12.58 9.84 -25.55
C GLY A 17 11.49 9.98 -26.60
N GLY A 18 11.88 10.13 -27.87
CA GLY A 18 10.98 10.46 -28.98
C GLY A 18 9.77 9.55 -29.10
N VAL A 19 8.71 10.09 -29.69
CA VAL A 19 7.50 9.40 -30.13
C VAL A 19 7.85 8.42 -31.27
N ASP A 20 8.61 7.37 -30.96
CA ASP A 20 8.51 6.10 -31.66
C ASP A 20 7.48 5.30 -30.87
N GLU A 21 6.44 4.82 -31.55
CA GLU A 21 5.44 3.92 -30.97
C GLU A 21 6.16 2.82 -30.19
N MET A 22 5.90 2.72 -28.87
CA MET A 22 6.29 1.56 -28.07
C MET A 22 5.44 0.36 -28.49
N ASP A 23 5.63 -0.07 -29.74
CA ASP A 23 4.89 -1.15 -30.38
C ASP A 23 5.29 -2.51 -29.79
N LEU A 24 4.45 -3.52 -30.02
CA LEU A 24 4.65 -4.88 -29.52
C LEU A 24 6.05 -5.43 -29.87
N GLU A 25 6.61 -5.08 -31.03
CA GLU A 25 7.95 -5.50 -31.42
C GLU A 25 9.06 -4.89 -30.55
N TYR A 26 8.88 -3.65 -30.09
CA TYR A 26 9.80 -3.05 -29.11
C TYR A 26 9.76 -3.83 -27.79
N VAL A 27 8.57 -4.21 -27.32
CA VAL A 27 8.40 -5.02 -26.10
C VAL A 27 9.06 -6.38 -26.26
N LYS A 28 8.83 -7.08 -27.38
CA LYS A 28 9.47 -8.37 -27.68
C LYS A 28 10.98 -8.26 -27.74
N GLN A 29 11.52 -7.21 -28.35
CA GLN A 29 12.96 -6.97 -28.39
C GLN A 29 13.54 -6.76 -26.98
N ARG A 30 12.84 -5.99 -26.14
CA ARG A 30 13.24 -5.76 -24.74
C ARG A 30 13.21 -7.06 -23.94
N VAL A 31 12.17 -7.88 -24.09
CA VAL A 31 12.05 -9.22 -23.51
C VAL A 31 13.20 -10.13 -23.94
N TYR A 32 13.50 -10.17 -25.24
CA TYR A 32 14.61 -10.96 -25.78
C TYR A 32 15.93 -10.56 -25.14
N ASN A 33 16.22 -9.26 -25.08
CA ASN A 33 17.42 -8.75 -24.42
C ASN A 33 17.46 -9.17 -22.95
N ILE A 34 16.36 -9.07 -22.21
CA ILE A 34 16.29 -9.44 -20.79
C ILE A 34 16.64 -10.93 -20.57
N LEU A 35 16.13 -11.83 -21.41
CA LEU A 35 16.32 -13.28 -21.25
C LEU A 35 17.65 -13.79 -21.83
N SER A 36 18.17 -13.17 -22.89
CA SER A 36 19.31 -13.68 -23.65
C SER A 36 20.64 -12.95 -23.42
N THR A 37 20.65 -11.73 -22.86
CA THR A 37 21.91 -11.00 -22.60
C THR A 37 22.46 -11.25 -21.19
N PHE A 38 23.77 -11.43 -21.07
CA PHE A 38 24.43 -11.51 -19.76
C PHE A 38 24.31 -10.17 -19.02
N LEU A 39 23.80 -10.22 -17.80
CA LEU A 39 23.81 -9.08 -16.89
C LEU A 39 25.16 -8.99 -16.17
N ALA A 40 25.87 -7.89 -16.36
CA ALA A 40 26.91 -7.48 -15.42
C ALA A 40 26.21 -6.87 -14.18
N VAL A 41 26.06 -7.67 -13.12
CA VAL A 41 25.47 -7.20 -11.86
C VAL A 41 26.54 -6.46 -11.07
N GLU A 42 26.47 -5.12 -11.11
CA GLU A 42 27.19 -4.31 -10.13
C GLU A 42 26.32 -4.19 -8.86
N PRO A 43 26.86 -4.46 -7.66
CA PRO A 43 26.09 -4.35 -6.44
C PRO A 43 25.67 -2.89 -6.22
N THR A 44 24.36 -2.64 -6.15
CA THR A 44 23.79 -1.35 -5.79
C THR A 44 24.16 -1.04 -4.34
N THR A 45 25.02 -0.05 -4.14
CA THR A 45 25.34 0.46 -2.80
C THR A 45 24.37 1.59 -2.46
N TYR A 46 23.44 1.31 -1.54
CA TYR A 46 22.52 2.33 -1.04
C TYR A 46 23.25 3.27 -0.08
N GLN A 47 23.10 4.57 -0.29
CA GLN A 47 23.60 5.59 0.64
C GLN A 47 22.48 6.04 1.57
N SER A 48 22.58 5.68 2.85
CA SER A 48 21.61 6.00 3.89
C SER A 48 21.71 7.48 4.28
N SER A 49 20.88 8.33 3.67
CA SER A 49 20.84 9.77 3.96
C SER A 49 19.43 10.23 4.35
N SER A 50 18.43 9.91 3.53
CA SER A 50 17.03 10.34 3.69
C SER A 50 16.06 9.30 3.13
N ILE A 51 14.82 9.29 3.61
CA ILE A 51 13.73 8.49 3.01
C ILE A 51 13.46 8.96 1.58
N ALA A 52 13.44 10.27 1.33
CA ALA A 52 13.27 10.83 0.00
C ALA A 52 14.40 10.42 -0.97
N ASP A 53 15.65 10.44 -0.51
CA ASP A 53 16.80 9.99 -1.30
C ASP A 53 16.73 8.49 -1.58
N MET A 54 16.24 7.70 -0.62
CA MET A 54 16.02 6.26 -0.80
C MET A 54 14.94 5.97 -1.85
N VAL A 55 13.84 6.73 -1.84
CA VAL A 55 12.80 6.62 -2.87
C VAL A 55 13.37 6.92 -4.25
N CYS A 56 14.21 7.96 -4.37
CA CYS A 56 14.88 8.31 -5.63
C CYS A 56 15.86 7.22 -6.09
N GLN A 57 16.63 6.65 -5.15
CA GLN A 57 17.55 5.54 -5.44
C GLN A 57 16.79 4.29 -5.90
N VAL A 58 15.70 3.92 -5.22
CA VAL A 58 14.89 2.75 -5.60
C VAL A 58 14.16 2.96 -6.93
N GLN A 59 13.69 4.18 -7.21
CA GLN A 59 13.06 4.48 -8.49
C GLN A 59 14.04 4.35 -9.68
N ASN A 60 15.31 4.67 -9.48
CA ASN A 60 16.33 4.72 -10.53
C ASN A 60 17.33 3.56 -10.47
N HIS A 61 17.14 2.58 -9.57
CA HIS A 61 18.11 1.50 -9.45
C HIS A 61 18.09 0.61 -10.69
N ASN A 62 19.24 -0.03 -10.96
CA ASN A 62 19.30 -1.05 -11.99
C ASN A 62 18.61 -2.33 -11.47
N LEU A 63 17.48 -2.70 -12.09
CA LEU A 63 16.77 -3.93 -11.76
C LEU A 63 17.68 -5.13 -12.07
N THR A 64 18.11 -5.82 -11.02
CA THR A 64 18.96 -7.01 -11.14
C THR A 64 18.12 -8.27 -11.36
N ASP A 65 16.90 -8.27 -10.83
CA ASP A 65 15.97 -9.39 -10.96
C ASP A 65 15.36 -9.49 -12.37
N VAL A 66 15.26 -10.72 -12.88
CA VAL A 66 14.74 -11.00 -14.23
C VAL A 66 13.24 -10.70 -14.30
N MET A 67 12.46 -11.09 -13.28
CA MET A 67 11.01 -10.91 -13.29
C MET A 67 10.62 -9.45 -13.15
N GLU A 68 11.35 -8.68 -12.36
CA GLU A 68 11.10 -7.24 -12.23
C GLU A 68 11.39 -6.51 -13.56
N ARG A 69 12.46 -6.89 -14.27
CA ARG A 69 12.73 -6.37 -15.63
C ARG A 69 11.68 -6.79 -16.64
N LEU A 70 11.20 -8.04 -16.58
CA LEU A 70 10.10 -8.51 -17.44
C LEU A 70 8.81 -7.76 -17.13
N TYR A 71 8.49 -7.51 -15.86
CA TYR A 71 7.34 -6.70 -15.45
C TYR A 71 7.43 -5.28 -16.06
N ASP A 72 8.59 -4.63 -15.96
CA ASP A 72 8.82 -3.31 -16.54
C ASP A 72 8.70 -3.28 -18.07
N ALA A 73 9.00 -4.39 -18.76
CA ALA A 73 8.79 -4.51 -20.20
C ALA A 73 7.31 -4.76 -20.54
N LEU A 74 6.63 -5.64 -19.79
CA LEU A 74 5.24 -6.02 -20.04
C LEU A 74 4.23 -4.92 -19.68
N THR A 75 4.58 -4.03 -18.75
CA THR A 75 3.77 -2.83 -18.45
C THR A 75 3.74 -1.81 -19.59
N LEU A 76 4.61 -1.95 -20.60
CA LEU A 76 4.59 -1.13 -21.82
C LEU A 76 3.54 -1.59 -22.83
N CYS A 77 2.95 -2.78 -22.66
CA CYS A 77 1.90 -3.26 -23.55
C CYS A 77 0.64 -2.38 -23.43
N SER A 78 0.12 -1.93 -24.58
CA SER A 78 -0.98 -0.95 -24.63
C SER A 78 -2.35 -1.58 -24.42
N ASN A 79 -2.50 -2.86 -24.73
CA ASN A 79 -3.76 -3.59 -24.66
C ASN A 79 -3.55 -5.05 -24.24
N TYR A 80 -4.66 -5.77 -24.05
CA TYR A 80 -4.66 -7.19 -23.67
C TYR A 80 -3.96 -8.08 -24.69
N ASP A 81 -4.21 -7.87 -25.97
CA ASP A 81 -3.69 -8.73 -27.04
C ASP A 81 -2.17 -8.63 -27.14
N ASP A 82 -1.62 -7.42 -26.98
CA ASP A 82 -0.18 -7.17 -26.93
C ASP A 82 0.45 -7.82 -25.70
N LEU A 83 -0.19 -7.71 -24.53
CA LEU A 83 0.29 -8.37 -23.31
C LEU A 83 0.31 -9.88 -23.48
N LYS A 84 -0.77 -10.45 -24.02
CA LYS A 84 -0.87 -11.89 -24.29
C LYS A 84 0.21 -12.32 -25.28
N ALA A 85 0.38 -11.60 -26.39
CA ALA A 85 1.38 -11.90 -27.41
C ALA A 85 2.82 -11.80 -26.86
N ALA A 86 3.08 -10.84 -25.98
CA ALA A 86 4.38 -10.70 -25.32
C ALA A 86 4.66 -11.85 -24.34
N ILE A 87 3.67 -12.30 -23.56
CA ILE A 87 3.84 -13.45 -22.67
C ILE A 87 3.95 -14.76 -23.46
N ASP A 88 3.16 -14.94 -24.51
CA ASP A 88 3.28 -16.10 -25.43
C ASP A 88 4.70 -16.13 -26.04
N TYR A 89 5.23 -14.97 -26.43
CA TYR A 89 6.61 -14.85 -26.91
C TYR A 89 7.65 -15.24 -25.85
N ILE A 90 7.46 -14.85 -24.58
CA ILE A 90 8.31 -15.31 -23.46
C ILE A 90 8.30 -16.84 -23.35
N PHE A 91 7.13 -17.46 -23.43
CA PHE A 91 7.00 -18.92 -23.37
C PHE A 91 7.66 -19.63 -24.56
N HIS A 92 7.54 -19.07 -25.77
CA HIS A 92 8.23 -19.56 -26.95
C HIS A 92 9.76 -19.46 -26.81
N LEU A 93 10.27 -18.33 -26.32
CA LEU A 93 11.71 -18.17 -26.04
C LEU A 93 12.18 -19.17 -24.98
N SER A 94 11.36 -19.43 -23.96
CA SER A 94 11.69 -20.34 -22.86
C SER A 94 11.80 -21.81 -23.26
N THR A 95 11.20 -22.18 -24.39
CA THR A 95 11.20 -23.56 -24.92
C THR A 95 12.17 -23.75 -26.08
N HIS A 96 12.44 -22.70 -26.87
CA HIS A 96 13.18 -22.82 -28.14
C HIS A 96 14.50 -22.03 -28.19
N SER A 97 14.84 -21.27 -27.15
CA SER A 97 16.04 -20.40 -27.13
C SER A 97 16.92 -20.64 -25.91
N ASN A 98 18.21 -20.30 -26.05
CA ASN A 98 19.14 -20.30 -24.93
C ASN A 98 18.81 -19.11 -24.01
N ILE A 99 18.07 -19.37 -22.95
CA ILE A 99 17.87 -18.41 -21.86
C ILE A 99 19.12 -18.42 -20.99
N VAL A 100 19.72 -17.23 -20.84
CA VAL A 100 20.89 -17.02 -19.99
C VAL A 100 20.43 -16.60 -18.59
N ASN A 101 19.39 -15.78 -18.51
CA ASN A 101 18.87 -15.25 -17.26
C ASN A 101 17.60 -16.00 -16.87
N VAL A 102 17.74 -17.02 -16.02
CA VAL A 102 16.60 -17.83 -15.55
C VAL A 102 15.91 -17.12 -14.38
N PRO A 103 14.58 -16.91 -14.44
CA PRO A 103 13.84 -16.39 -13.30
C PRO A 103 13.91 -17.32 -12.08
N THR A 104 14.29 -16.80 -10.92
CA THR A 104 14.41 -17.57 -9.67
C THR A 104 13.32 -17.27 -8.65
N ASN A 105 12.44 -16.31 -8.95
CA ASN A 105 11.43 -15.87 -7.99
C ASN A 105 10.34 -16.91 -7.77
N GLY A 106 9.73 -16.87 -6.59
CA GLY A 106 8.66 -17.80 -6.21
C GLY A 106 7.32 -17.58 -6.94
N THR A 107 7.24 -16.64 -7.88
CA THR A 107 5.98 -16.35 -8.59
C THR A 107 5.62 -17.47 -9.54
N ARG A 108 4.32 -17.64 -9.79
CA ARG A 108 3.81 -18.61 -10.76
C ARG A 108 4.38 -18.36 -12.15
N PHE A 109 4.52 -17.10 -12.56
CA PHE A 109 5.06 -16.78 -13.88
C PHE A 109 6.52 -17.24 -14.01
N ALA A 110 7.34 -17.01 -12.99
CA ALA A 110 8.71 -17.54 -12.95
C ALA A 110 8.73 -19.08 -12.96
N GLN A 111 7.83 -19.73 -12.22
CA GLN A 111 7.71 -21.20 -12.20
C GLN A 111 7.30 -21.76 -13.57
N LEU A 112 6.40 -21.12 -14.30
CA LEU A 112 5.99 -21.51 -15.65
C LEU A 112 7.17 -21.41 -16.63
N ILE A 113 7.91 -20.29 -16.58
CA ILE A 113 9.12 -20.10 -17.41
C ILE A 113 10.16 -21.17 -17.06
N LEU A 114 10.43 -21.41 -15.78
CA LEU A 114 11.40 -22.41 -15.34
C LEU A 114 11.01 -23.83 -15.77
N ALA A 115 9.72 -24.19 -15.66
CA ALA A 115 9.22 -25.50 -16.09
C ALA A 115 9.34 -25.69 -17.60
N MET A 116 9.20 -24.63 -18.40
CA MET A 116 9.43 -24.66 -19.84
C MET A 116 10.89 -24.82 -20.20
N ILE A 117 11.80 -24.08 -19.54
CA ILE A 117 13.25 -24.21 -19.74
C ILE A 117 13.72 -25.64 -19.43
N GLN A 118 13.04 -26.32 -18.50
CA GLN A 118 13.34 -27.70 -18.11
C GLN A 118 12.64 -28.75 -18.98
N ASP A 119 11.94 -28.36 -20.05
CA ASP A 119 11.14 -29.23 -20.91
C ASP A 119 10.07 -30.06 -20.16
N ARG A 120 9.61 -29.56 -19.01
CA ARG A 120 8.60 -30.24 -18.16
C ARG A 120 7.18 -29.81 -18.46
N LEU A 121 6.99 -28.78 -19.28
CA LEU A 121 5.70 -28.19 -19.57
C LEU A 121 5.59 -27.83 -21.05
N ALA A 122 4.49 -28.23 -21.69
CA ALA A 122 4.13 -27.71 -23.01
C ALA A 122 3.72 -26.24 -22.90
N ILE A 123 3.86 -25.48 -23.99
CA ILE A 123 3.46 -24.06 -24.02
C ILE A 123 1.96 -23.96 -23.69
N PRO A 124 1.59 -23.29 -22.58
CA PRO A 124 0.20 -23.13 -22.19
C PRO A 124 -0.46 -22.10 -23.10
N SER A 125 -1.72 -22.37 -23.45
CA SER A 125 -2.55 -21.40 -24.13
C SER A 125 -3.20 -20.50 -23.09
N LEU A 126 -2.73 -19.25 -22.98
CA LEU A 126 -3.34 -18.28 -22.07
C LEU A 126 -4.74 -17.87 -22.57
N ALA A 127 -5.73 -17.85 -21.67
CA ALA A 127 -7.09 -17.43 -21.96
C ALA A 127 -7.68 -16.59 -20.81
N GLY A 128 -8.68 -15.75 -21.12
CA GLY A 128 -9.40 -14.97 -20.11
C GLY A 128 -8.49 -14.00 -19.35
N SER A 129 -8.54 -14.01 -18.01
CA SER A 129 -7.77 -13.11 -17.14
C SER A 129 -6.31 -13.50 -16.94
N GLU A 130 -5.88 -14.68 -17.39
CA GLU A 130 -4.58 -15.25 -17.04
C GLU A 130 -3.38 -14.34 -17.35
N PRO A 131 -3.28 -13.64 -18.51
CA PRO A 131 -2.20 -12.69 -18.76
C PRO A 131 -2.11 -11.57 -17.71
N TYR A 132 -3.26 -11.06 -17.26
CA TYR A 132 -3.32 -10.02 -16.24
C TYR A 132 -2.97 -10.55 -14.85
N GLU A 133 -3.39 -11.77 -14.52
CA GLU A 133 -3.04 -12.39 -13.25
C GLU A 133 -1.53 -12.59 -13.10
N LEU A 134 -0.86 -13.06 -14.16
CA LEU A 134 0.60 -13.25 -14.18
C LEU A 134 1.33 -11.91 -14.04
N LEU A 135 0.86 -10.88 -14.74
CA LEU A 135 1.43 -9.53 -14.64
C LEU A 135 1.21 -8.94 -13.23
N LEU A 136 0.01 -9.10 -12.67
CA LEU A 136 -0.36 -8.59 -11.35
C LEU A 136 0.48 -9.22 -10.24
N GLU A 137 0.71 -10.53 -10.31
CA GLU A 137 1.54 -11.25 -9.34
C GLU A 137 2.99 -10.73 -9.36
N CYS A 138 3.55 -10.51 -10.55
CA CYS A 138 4.89 -9.91 -10.69
C CYS A 138 4.93 -8.48 -10.15
N GLY A 139 3.89 -7.69 -10.44
CA GLY A 139 3.77 -6.33 -9.94
C GLY A 139 3.71 -6.27 -8.41
N PHE A 140 2.99 -7.19 -7.77
CA PHE A 140 2.99 -7.29 -6.31
C PHE A 140 4.39 -7.62 -5.77
N THR A 141 5.08 -8.60 -6.33
CA THR A 141 6.45 -8.94 -5.89
C THR A 141 7.40 -7.75 -6.03
N LYS A 142 7.38 -7.07 -7.18
CA LYS A 142 8.20 -5.88 -7.42
C LYS A 142 7.91 -4.78 -6.39
N LEU A 143 6.64 -4.39 -6.24
CA LEU A 143 6.24 -3.33 -5.32
C LEU A 143 6.59 -3.66 -3.87
N MET A 144 6.41 -4.92 -3.45
CA MET A 144 6.81 -5.37 -2.12
C MET A 144 8.32 -5.24 -1.91
N ASN A 145 9.12 -5.62 -2.91
CA ASN A 145 10.58 -5.48 -2.84
C ASN A 145 10.97 -3.99 -2.78
N ASP A 146 10.40 -3.15 -3.63
CA ASP A 146 10.64 -1.70 -3.64
C ASP A 146 10.37 -1.08 -2.27
N TYR A 147 9.18 -1.33 -1.69
CA TYR A 147 8.86 -0.83 -0.35
C TYR A 147 9.74 -1.45 0.72
N ARG A 148 10.04 -2.75 0.66
CA ARG A 148 10.92 -3.40 1.62
C ARG A 148 12.28 -2.71 1.64
N THR A 149 12.90 -2.51 0.47
CA THR A 149 14.17 -1.80 0.31
C THR A 149 14.08 -0.37 0.82
N ILE A 150 13.04 0.39 0.48
CA ILE A 150 12.89 1.78 0.96
C ILE A 150 12.90 1.82 2.49
N PHE A 151 12.13 0.97 3.15
CA PHE A 151 11.98 0.99 4.61
C PHE A 151 13.17 0.37 5.35
N SER A 152 13.77 -0.70 4.81
CA SER A 152 14.93 -1.37 5.42
C SER A 152 16.21 -0.56 5.27
N GLU A 153 16.50 -0.06 4.07
CA GLU A 153 17.74 0.68 3.78
C GLU A 153 17.71 2.10 4.36
N SER A 154 16.53 2.69 4.56
CA SER A 154 16.39 3.93 5.33
C SER A 154 16.48 3.73 6.85
N GLY A 155 16.49 2.49 7.33
CA GLY A 155 16.54 2.16 8.76
C GLY A 155 15.30 2.58 9.54
N VAL A 156 14.16 2.80 8.86
CA VAL A 156 12.94 3.33 9.47
C VAL A 156 12.11 2.23 10.11
N TYR A 157 11.87 1.13 9.38
CA TYR A 157 11.01 0.05 9.82
C TYR A 157 11.26 -1.21 8.99
N GLU A 158 11.07 -2.39 9.56
CA GLU A 158 11.17 -3.66 8.81
C GLU A 158 9.77 -4.12 8.40
N LEU A 159 9.49 -4.10 7.09
CA LEU A 159 8.20 -4.52 6.54
C LEU A 159 8.11 -6.04 6.38
N GLU A 160 7.38 -6.69 7.28
CA GLU A 160 7.05 -8.11 7.20
C GLU A 160 5.71 -8.31 6.46
N PHE A 161 5.74 -8.27 5.14
CA PHE A 161 4.55 -8.44 4.30
C PHE A 161 3.78 -9.74 4.56
N GLU A 162 4.49 -10.81 4.95
CA GLU A 162 3.91 -12.10 5.30
C GLU A 162 2.96 -12.01 6.50
N LYS A 163 3.21 -11.08 7.43
CA LYS A 163 2.31 -10.79 8.56
C LYS A 163 1.22 -9.79 8.16
N LEU A 164 1.54 -8.81 7.31
CA LEU A 164 0.57 -7.81 6.84
C LEU A 164 -0.56 -8.41 6.00
N PHE A 165 -0.26 -9.45 5.22
CA PHE A 165 -1.22 -10.16 4.37
C PHE A 165 -1.97 -11.28 5.08
N GLN A 166 -1.65 -11.58 6.34
CA GLN A 166 -2.50 -12.49 7.10
C GLN A 166 -3.84 -11.81 7.38
N PRO A 167 -4.97 -12.51 7.16
CA PRO A 167 -6.27 -12.01 7.58
C PRO A 167 -6.19 -11.69 9.06
N GLN A 168 -6.33 -10.42 9.43
CA GLN A 168 -6.38 -10.07 10.84
C GLN A 168 -7.65 -10.71 11.40
N VAL A 169 -7.46 -11.78 12.18
CA VAL A 169 -8.54 -12.42 12.90
C VAL A 169 -9.07 -11.37 13.85
N ALA A 170 -10.18 -10.74 13.49
CA ALA A 170 -10.94 -9.91 14.39
C ALA A 170 -11.27 -10.81 15.59
N CYS A 171 -10.54 -10.62 16.70
CA CYS A 171 -10.83 -11.31 17.93
C CYS A 171 -12.11 -10.71 18.50
N THR A 172 -13.25 -11.02 17.89
CA THR A 172 -14.54 -10.85 18.54
C THR A 172 -14.56 -11.88 19.65
N ARG A 173 -14.06 -11.48 20.82
CA ARG A 173 -14.37 -12.13 22.10
C ARG A 173 -15.90 -12.11 22.23
N LYS A 174 -16.58 -13.12 21.66
CA LYS A 174 -17.94 -13.44 22.08
C LYS A 174 -17.83 -13.92 23.52
N SER A 175 -18.18 -13.01 24.43
CA SER A 175 -18.25 -13.25 25.86
C SER A 175 -19.05 -14.52 26.13
N ARG A 176 -18.45 -15.44 26.89
CA ARG A 176 -18.99 -16.75 27.30
C ARG A 176 -19.96 -16.64 28.50
N TYR A 177 -20.68 -15.53 28.62
CA TYR A 177 -21.66 -15.31 29.68
C TYR A 177 -23.01 -14.89 29.10
N ALA A 178 -23.71 -15.88 28.55
CA ALA A 178 -25.15 -15.87 28.42
C ALA A 178 -25.65 -17.26 28.85
N ALA A 179 -25.66 -17.48 30.15
CA ALA A 179 -26.31 -18.60 30.80
C ALA A 179 -27.52 -18.07 31.57
N GLY A 180 -28.66 -18.74 31.42
CA GLY A 180 -29.92 -18.50 32.12
C GLY A 180 -31.02 -18.00 31.17
N SER A 181 -32.22 -18.56 31.10
CA SER A 181 -32.88 -19.68 31.79
C SER A 181 -34.30 -19.79 31.22
N GLY A 182 -34.81 -20.98 30.90
CA GLY A 182 -36.25 -21.22 30.71
C GLY A 182 -36.60 -22.47 29.87
N PRO A 183 -37.67 -23.23 30.17
CA PRO A 183 -37.64 -24.70 30.07
C PRO A 183 -38.71 -25.39 29.18
N GLN A 184 -38.36 -26.61 28.75
CA GLN A 184 -39.16 -27.86 28.62
C GLN A 184 -40.11 -28.18 27.43
N ALA A 185 -40.09 -29.49 27.09
CA ALA A 185 -40.97 -30.36 26.28
C ALA A 185 -40.73 -30.36 24.74
N ASP A 186 -40.62 -31.47 24.00
CA ASP A 186 -40.75 -32.91 24.26
C ASP A 186 -40.04 -33.71 23.11
N PRO A 187 -39.83 -35.05 23.24
CA PRO A 187 -39.04 -35.86 22.33
C PRO A 187 -39.86 -36.45 21.16
N HIS A 188 -39.16 -37.11 20.23
CA HIS A 188 -39.62 -37.90 19.06
C HIS A 188 -39.50 -37.21 17.69
N HIS A 189 -38.38 -37.42 16.99
CA HIS A 189 -38.33 -38.29 15.81
C HIS A 189 -36.91 -38.42 15.27
N ALA A 190 -36.55 -39.65 14.94
CA ALA A 190 -35.26 -40.06 14.39
C ALA A 190 -35.04 -39.56 12.96
N SER A 191 -33.81 -39.13 12.65
CA SER A 191 -33.08 -39.63 11.47
C SER A 191 -31.63 -39.17 11.47
N ASN A 192 -30.75 -40.16 11.31
CA ASN A 192 -29.37 -40.13 10.79
C ASN A 192 -28.75 -38.77 10.44
N THR A 193 -27.59 -38.47 11.01
CA THR A 193 -26.30 -38.45 10.28
C THR A 193 -25.14 -38.36 11.28
N LYS A 194 -24.36 -39.45 11.39
CA LYS A 194 -23.02 -39.46 12.00
C LYS A 194 -22.00 -39.17 10.90
N ARG A 195 -21.13 -38.18 11.09
CA ARG A 195 -19.71 -38.13 10.64
C ARG A 195 -19.12 -36.80 11.14
N SER A 196 -18.44 -36.82 12.28
CA SER A 196 -17.00 -37.07 12.44
C SER A 196 -16.18 -35.81 12.18
N ALA A 197 -15.88 -35.12 13.28
CA ALA A 197 -14.71 -34.27 13.39
C ALA A 197 -13.47 -35.06 12.97
N LEU A 198 -12.69 -34.54 12.04
CA LEU A 198 -11.32 -34.97 11.82
C LEU A 198 -10.40 -33.81 12.14
N LEU A 199 -9.81 -33.95 13.32
CA LEU A 199 -8.64 -33.27 13.79
C LEU A 199 -7.52 -33.38 12.75
N PHE A 200 -6.85 -32.24 12.55
CA PHE A 200 -5.49 -32.18 12.03
C PHE A 200 -4.59 -33.19 12.77
N GLN A 201 -3.90 -34.02 12.01
CA GLN A 201 -2.70 -34.70 12.49
C GLN A 201 -1.62 -34.56 11.41
N PRO A 202 -0.44 -34.01 11.75
CA PRO A 202 0.67 -33.84 10.81
C PRO A 202 1.61 -35.04 10.94
N THR A 203 1.72 -35.88 9.91
CA THR A 203 2.85 -36.80 9.73
C THR A 203 2.83 -37.34 8.30
N GLY A 204 3.98 -37.30 7.63
CA GLY A 204 4.26 -38.17 6.49
C GLY A 204 4.91 -37.44 5.33
N GLU A 205 6.21 -37.65 5.19
CA GLU A 205 7.04 -37.39 4.03
C GLU A 205 6.30 -37.62 2.69
N ASP A 206 6.07 -36.56 1.92
CA ASP A 206 5.60 -36.67 0.53
C ASP A 206 6.76 -36.31 -0.41
N ARG A 207 7.64 -37.29 -0.63
CA ARG A 207 8.57 -37.28 -1.76
C ARG A 207 7.76 -37.59 -3.03
N GLY A 208 7.64 -36.60 -3.92
CA GLY A 208 7.49 -36.87 -5.35
C GLY A 208 6.08 -36.84 -5.95
N ARG A 209 5.17 -36.01 -5.46
CA ARG A 209 4.06 -35.52 -6.29
C ARG A 209 4.41 -34.15 -6.85
N GLU A 210 4.72 -34.11 -8.13
CA GLU A 210 4.77 -32.87 -8.91
C GLU A 210 3.43 -32.16 -8.73
N LYS A 211 3.42 -31.09 -7.94
CA LYS A 211 2.28 -30.19 -7.87
C LYS A 211 2.14 -29.58 -9.27
N SER A 212 1.10 -29.96 -10.01
CA SER A 212 0.76 -29.33 -11.28
C SER A 212 0.70 -27.81 -11.08
N ILE A 213 1.49 -27.05 -11.85
CA ILE A 213 1.47 -25.59 -11.80
C ILE A 213 0.12 -25.15 -12.38
N LEU A 214 -0.70 -24.48 -11.56
CA LEU A 214 -2.04 -24.05 -11.95
C LEU A 214 -1.97 -22.77 -12.80
N LEU A 215 -2.63 -22.77 -13.97
CA LEU A 215 -2.63 -21.65 -14.93
C LEU A 215 -3.49 -20.46 -14.51
N SER A 216 -4.52 -20.68 -13.67
CA SER A 216 -5.25 -19.65 -12.94
C SER A 216 -5.37 -20.07 -11.47
N ASN A 217 -5.09 -19.14 -10.56
CA ASN A 217 -5.25 -19.27 -9.11
C ASN A 217 -5.88 -17.98 -8.54
N PHE A 218 -6.66 -17.27 -9.35
CA PHE A 218 -7.15 -15.96 -8.99
C PHE A 218 -8.20 -16.02 -7.89
N ASP A 219 -7.84 -15.47 -6.73
CA ASP A 219 -8.76 -15.15 -5.66
C ASP A 219 -8.90 -13.62 -5.58
N GLU A 220 -10.08 -13.12 -5.96
CA GLU A 220 -10.37 -11.68 -5.97
C GLU A 220 -10.24 -11.06 -4.57
N ASP A 221 -10.67 -11.77 -3.53
CA ASP A 221 -10.63 -11.27 -2.15
C ASP A 221 -9.19 -11.20 -1.64
N GLU A 222 -8.37 -12.21 -1.97
CA GLU A 222 -6.94 -12.20 -1.65
C GLU A 222 -6.22 -11.05 -2.35
N VAL A 223 -6.44 -10.89 -3.65
CA VAL A 223 -5.83 -9.83 -4.46
C VAL A 223 -6.24 -8.45 -3.94
N LYS A 224 -7.52 -8.26 -3.64
CA LYS A 224 -8.05 -7.02 -3.07
C LYS A 224 -7.42 -6.71 -1.72
N MET A 225 -7.28 -7.71 -0.85
CA MET A 225 -6.63 -7.55 0.45
C MET A 225 -5.16 -7.13 0.28
N ARG A 226 -4.39 -7.79 -0.59
CA ARG A 226 -2.99 -7.45 -0.88
C ARG A 226 -2.87 -6.02 -1.44
N LEU A 227 -3.74 -5.65 -2.38
CA LEU A 227 -3.76 -4.30 -2.97
C LEU A 227 -4.06 -3.23 -1.92
N ASN A 228 -5.06 -3.44 -1.06
CA ASN A 228 -5.41 -2.50 0.00
C ASN A 228 -4.25 -2.34 1.01
N ARG A 229 -3.53 -3.42 1.31
CA ARG A 229 -2.34 -3.38 2.18
C ARG A 229 -1.18 -2.64 1.53
N LEU A 230 -0.93 -2.84 0.23
CA LEU A 230 0.09 -2.06 -0.49
C LEU A 230 -0.27 -0.57 -0.56
N ALA A 231 -1.55 -0.24 -0.78
CA ALA A 231 -2.02 1.13 -0.72
C ALA A 231 -1.80 1.75 0.68
N GLN A 232 -2.04 0.98 1.74
CA GLN A 232 -1.74 1.42 3.12
C GLN A 232 -0.24 1.70 3.32
N VAL A 233 0.64 0.82 2.83
CA VAL A 233 2.10 1.04 2.90
C VAL A 233 2.52 2.27 2.10
N HIS A 234 1.90 2.49 0.93
CA HIS A 234 2.16 3.68 0.12
C HIS A 234 1.76 4.97 0.85
N LEU A 235 0.56 5.03 1.42
CA LEU A 235 0.10 6.18 2.20
C LEU A 235 0.96 6.42 3.44
N LEU A 236 1.42 5.34 4.10
CA LEU A 236 2.38 5.45 5.19
C LEU A 236 3.69 6.11 4.71
N LEU A 237 4.22 5.71 3.55
CA LEU A 237 5.41 6.33 2.99
C LEU A 237 5.20 7.82 2.72
N GLU A 238 4.04 8.23 2.22
CA GLU A 238 3.71 9.66 2.04
C GLU A 238 3.69 10.42 3.37
N HIS A 239 3.10 9.84 4.42
CA HIS A 239 3.13 10.44 5.76
C HIS A 239 4.56 10.57 6.29
N LEU A 240 5.40 9.56 6.07
CA LEU A 240 6.82 9.61 6.48
C LEU A 240 7.60 10.69 5.73
N LEU A 241 7.39 10.83 4.41
CA LEU A 241 7.99 11.90 3.62
C LEU A 241 7.52 13.29 4.09
N LEU A 242 6.24 13.43 4.43
CA LEU A 242 5.71 14.67 5.00
C LEU A 242 6.35 14.97 6.36
N LEU A 243 6.46 13.97 7.23
CA LEU A 243 7.12 14.09 8.53
C LEU A 243 8.60 14.43 8.40
N GLU A 244 9.31 13.84 7.42
CA GLU A 244 10.70 14.16 7.12
C GLU A 244 10.87 15.60 6.65
N SER A 245 9.97 16.09 5.79
CA SER A 245 10.06 17.46 5.27
C SER A 245 9.70 18.55 6.30
N VAL A 246 8.72 18.29 7.19
CA VAL A 246 8.18 19.32 8.10
C VAL A 246 8.74 19.21 9.52
N VAL A 247 8.74 18.00 10.08
CA VAL A 247 9.07 17.76 11.50
C VAL A 247 10.53 17.36 11.64
N ASN A 248 11.00 16.46 10.77
CA ASN A 248 12.34 15.90 10.71
C ASN A 248 12.84 15.37 12.07
N ILE A 249 12.12 14.40 12.63
CA ILE A 249 12.45 13.73 13.88
C ILE A 249 12.48 12.22 13.61
N PRO A 250 13.65 11.62 13.31
CA PRO A 250 13.72 10.21 12.92
C PRO A 250 13.25 9.21 14.00
N SER A 251 13.38 9.57 15.28
CA SER A 251 13.02 8.71 16.41
C SER A 251 11.53 8.34 16.46
N ILE A 252 10.65 9.13 15.84
CA ILE A 252 9.20 8.85 15.84
C ILE A 252 8.75 7.96 14.67
N TYR A 253 9.57 7.78 13.63
CA TYR A 253 9.13 7.14 12.39
C TYR A 253 8.73 5.67 12.60
N GLY A 254 9.48 4.91 13.39
CA GLY A 254 9.11 3.53 13.71
C GLY A 254 7.76 3.44 14.43
N ARG A 255 7.49 4.33 15.37
CA ARG A 255 6.21 4.38 16.10
C ARG A 255 5.04 4.75 15.19
N VAL A 256 5.27 5.69 14.28
CA VAL A 256 4.29 6.08 13.26
C VAL A 256 3.94 4.89 12.36
N CYS A 257 4.94 4.11 11.93
CA CYS A 257 4.72 2.90 11.14
C CYS A 257 3.84 1.90 11.87
N GLU A 258 4.14 1.59 13.13
CA GLU A 258 3.34 0.67 13.94
C GLU A 258 1.89 1.14 14.08
N LEU A 259 1.68 2.42 14.43
CA LEU A 259 0.34 2.97 14.63
C LEU A 259 -0.47 2.96 13.34
N TYR A 260 0.16 3.25 12.20
CA TYR A 260 -0.52 3.31 10.92
C TYR A 260 -0.85 1.92 10.37
N LEU A 261 0.09 0.96 10.43
CA LEU A 261 -0.10 -0.41 9.93
C LEU A 261 -1.11 -1.22 10.74
N ASN A 262 -1.30 -0.88 12.02
CA ASN A 262 -2.33 -1.46 12.88
C ASN A 262 -3.76 -1.00 12.54
N ARG A 263 -3.92 0.07 11.75
CA ARG A 263 -5.23 0.50 11.25
C ARG A 263 -5.75 -0.49 10.21
N GLN A 264 -7.07 -0.56 10.08
CA GLN A 264 -7.67 -1.30 8.98
C GLN A 264 -7.28 -0.64 7.64
N PRO A 265 -6.80 -1.41 6.66
CA PRO A 265 -6.44 -0.87 5.37
C PRO A 265 -7.71 -0.38 4.66
N TYR A 266 -7.59 0.74 3.96
CA TYR A 266 -8.69 1.27 3.17
C TYR A 266 -8.89 0.46 1.90
N SER A 267 -10.15 0.30 1.51
CA SER A 267 -10.49 -0.20 0.19
C SER A 267 -10.15 0.83 -0.88
N TYR A 268 -9.88 0.37 -2.10
CA TYR A 268 -9.63 1.25 -3.25
C TYR A 268 -10.71 2.35 -3.41
N GLY A 269 -11.98 2.00 -3.25
CA GLY A 269 -13.08 2.98 -3.34
C GLY A 269 -13.04 4.04 -2.23
N GLU A 270 -12.60 3.69 -1.03
CA GLU A 270 -12.43 4.66 0.06
C GLU A 270 -11.23 5.58 -0.17
N VAL A 271 -10.10 5.02 -0.64
CA VAL A 271 -8.92 5.82 -1.01
C VAL A 271 -9.29 6.81 -2.12
N TYR A 272 -10.00 6.35 -3.16
CA TYR A 272 -10.40 7.17 -4.29
C TYR A 272 -11.33 8.33 -3.91
N ASN A 273 -12.24 8.12 -2.95
CA ASN A 273 -13.21 9.13 -2.54
C ASN A 273 -12.71 10.05 -1.42
N ARG A 274 -11.63 9.68 -0.73
CA ARG A 274 -11.03 10.49 0.33
C ARG A 274 -10.22 11.63 -0.25
N LYS A 275 -10.38 12.83 0.33
CA LYS A 275 -9.56 14.01 -0.03
C LYS A 275 -8.25 14.08 0.75
N THR A 276 -8.25 13.56 1.97
CA THR A 276 -7.12 13.65 2.90
C THR A 276 -7.12 12.42 3.79
N ASP A 277 -5.93 11.87 4.04
CA ASP A 277 -5.72 10.87 5.06
C ASP A 277 -5.16 11.52 6.33
N LEU A 278 -5.67 11.13 7.50
CA LEU A 278 -5.36 11.76 8.78
C LEU A 278 -4.68 10.76 9.72
N LEU A 279 -3.46 11.09 10.13
CA LEU A 279 -2.72 10.36 11.14
C LEU A 279 -2.57 11.23 12.39
N GLU A 280 -3.05 10.71 13.51
CA GLU A 280 -2.93 11.32 14.84
C GLU A 280 -2.10 10.36 15.71
N PHE A 281 -1.12 10.90 16.43
CA PHE A 281 -0.26 10.16 17.33
C PHE A 281 0.29 11.10 18.41
N ASP A 282 0.57 10.53 19.58
CA ASP A 282 1.15 11.25 20.70
C ASP A 282 2.65 11.43 20.49
N MET A 283 3.14 12.64 20.79
CA MET A 283 4.56 12.98 20.78
C MET A 283 4.96 13.66 22.08
N ASP A 284 6.22 13.44 22.47
CA ASP A 284 6.80 14.19 23.58
C ASP A 284 6.98 15.66 23.19
N GLU A 285 6.49 16.54 24.05
CA GLU A 285 6.55 18.00 23.88
C GLU A 285 7.99 18.47 23.70
N PHE A 286 8.95 17.89 24.43
CA PHE A 286 10.35 18.28 24.35
C PHE A 286 10.97 18.10 22.96
N MET A 287 10.48 17.13 22.18
CA MET A 287 10.94 16.92 20.80
C MET A 287 10.43 18.01 19.84
N LEU A 288 9.31 18.64 20.18
CA LEU A 288 8.67 19.68 19.36
C LEU A 288 9.08 21.10 19.77
N LEU A 289 9.38 21.35 21.05
CA LEU A 289 9.72 22.68 21.56
C LEU A 289 10.80 23.38 20.71
N CYS A 290 11.90 22.69 20.43
CA CYS A 290 12.99 23.22 19.59
C CYS A 290 12.54 23.64 18.18
N LYS A 291 11.45 23.08 17.66
CA LYS A 291 10.88 23.40 16.34
C LYS A 291 9.77 24.44 16.44
N THR A 292 9.08 24.55 17.57
CA THR A 292 7.88 25.40 17.73
C THR A 292 8.12 26.71 18.45
N ASP A 293 9.19 26.86 19.26
CA ASP A 293 9.41 28.01 20.14
C ASP A 293 9.47 29.37 19.42
N HIS A 294 9.86 29.37 18.15
CA HIS A 294 9.96 30.58 17.32
C HIS A 294 8.84 30.72 16.29
N LEU A 295 7.94 29.73 16.21
CA LEU A 295 6.83 29.72 15.26
C LEU A 295 5.58 30.32 15.92
N LEU A 296 4.92 31.22 15.19
CA LEU A 296 3.62 31.72 15.61
C LEU A 296 2.57 30.62 15.41
N PRO A 297 1.70 30.37 16.41
CA PRO A 297 0.66 29.36 16.28
C PRO A 297 -0.32 29.75 15.19
N CYS A 298 -0.62 28.81 14.29
CA CYS A 298 -1.66 29.00 13.27
C CYS A 298 -3.05 29.17 13.90
N ALA A 299 -3.27 28.52 15.04
CA ALA A 299 -4.44 28.67 15.88
C ALA A 299 -4.09 28.54 17.37
N ARG A 300 -4.80 29.27 18.22
CA ARG A 300 -4.73 29.19 19.68
C ARG A 300 -6.13 28.95 20.22
N ARG A 301 -6.28 27.94 21.08
CA ARG A 301 -7.52 27.65 21.79
C ARG A 301 -7.28 27.78 23.29
N VAL A 302 -8.06 28.63 23.95
CA VAL A 302 -8.12 28.72 25.42
C VAL A 302 -9.51 28.28 25.85
N SER A 303 -9.60 27.17 26.56
CA SER A 303 -10.85 26.66 27.10
C SER A 303 -10.88 26.83 28.62
N MET A 304 -11.91 27.49 29.13
CA MET A 304 -12.20 27.60 30.56
C MET A 304 -13.41 26.73 30.86
N SER A 305 -13.25 25.70 31.70
CA SER A 305 -14.35 24.79 32.05
C SER A 305 -14.70 24.85 33.54
N SER A 306 -15.98 24.92 33.85
CA SER A 306 -16.56 24.78 35.18
C SER A 306 -17.62 23.68 35.15
N GLY A 307 -17.63 22.79 36.13
CA GLY A 307 -18.58 21.68 36.18
C GLY A 307 -19.20 21.52 37.55
N ASN A 308 -20.48 21.13 37.58
CA ASN A 308 -21.16 20.59 38.75
C ASN A 308 -21.73 19.20 38.43
N LEU A 309 -22.43 18.58 39.40
CA LEU A 309 -23.02 17.24 39.25
C LEU A 309 -24.07 17.09 38.12
N LEU A 310 -24.58 18.21 37.57
CA LEU A 310 -25.67 18.22 36.58
C LEU A 310 -25.21 18.71 35.20
N GLN A 311 -24.15 19.53 35.15
CA GLN A 311 -23.75 20.23 33.94
C GLN A 311 -22.28 20.63 33.97
N LYS A 312 -21.64 20.54 32.80
CA LYS A 312 -20.34 21.13 32.50
C LYS A 312 -20.53 22.31 31.53
N LEU A 313 -20.04 23.48 31.93
CA LEU A 313 -19.94 24.68 31.11
C LEU A 313 -18.48 24.85 30.67
N GLU A 314 -18.24 24.98 29.37
CA GLU A 314 -16.92 25.27 28.80
C GLU A 314 -17.03 26.52 27.92
N THR A 315 -16.36 27.60 28.32
CA THR A 315 -16.19 28.80 27.49
C THR A 315 -14.89 28.68 26.71
N VAL A 316 -14.96 28.79 25.39
CA VAL A 316 -13.80 28.64 24.50
C VAL A 316 -13.51 29.94 23.76
N PHE A 317 -12.29 30.44 23.93
CA PHE A 317 -11.70 31.50 23.12
C PHE A 317 -10.79 30.87 22.08
N TYR A 318 -11.15 31.00 20.81
CA TYR A 318 -10.42 30.41 19.69
C TYR A 318 -9.93 31.50 18.74
N GLN A 319 -8.62 31.53 18.51
CA GLN A 319 -7.94 32.43 17.59
C GLN A 319 -7.36 31.61 16.44
N ASN A 320 -7.54 32.03 15.19
CA ASN A 320 -6.96 31.35 14.03
C ASN A 320 -6.55 32.35 12.94
N THR A 321 -5.44 32.08 12.28
CA THR A 321 -4.97 32.82 11.10
C THR A 321 -5.95 32.73 9.92
N ARG A 322 -6.70 31.63 9.82
CA ARG A 322 -7.73 31.42 8.80
C ARG A 322 -9.12 31.38 9.43
N PRO A 323 -10.15 31.87 8.71
CA PRO A 323 -11.51 31.81 9.22
C PRO A 323 -11.99 30.35 9.31
N LEU A 324 -12.72 30.03 10.38
CA LEU A 324 -13.30 28.69 10.57
C LEU A 324 -14.44 28.41 9.58
N LEU A 325 -15.22 29.44 9.25
CA LEU A 325 -16.28 29.35 8.26
C LEU A 325 -15.78 29.88 6.91
N PRO A 326 -16.34 29.41 5.79
CA PRO A 326 -16.05 29.97 4.47
C PRO A 326 -16.22 31.50 4.45
N GLU A 327 -15.34 32.21 3.74
CA GLU A 327 -15.28 33.68 3.69
C GLU A 327 -16.62 34.34 3.31
N ARG A 328 -17.48 33.65 2.55
CA ARG A 328 -18.85 34.07 2.21
C ARG A 328 -19.74 34.40 3.42
N PHE A 329 -19.42 33.88 4.60
CA PHE A 329 -20.14 34.17 5.84
C PHE A 329 -19.61 35.42 6.56
N TYR A 330 -18.56 36.05 6.02
CA TYR A 330 -17.86 37.20 6.58
C TYR A 330 -17.74 38.37 5.58
N PRO A 331 -18.83 38.82 4.92
CA PRO A 331 -18.77 39.87 3.90
C PRO A 331 -18.23 41.21 4.44
N GLN A 332 -18.42 41.48 5.74
CA GLN A 332 -17.88 42.67 6.42
C GLN A 332 -16.35 42.70 6.58
N PHE A 333 -15.66 41.62 6.23
CA PHE A 333 -14.21 41.50 6.31
C PHE A 333 -13.56 41.34 4.91
N GLU A 334 -14.30 41.58 3.82
CA GLU A 334 -13.71 41.74 2.49
C GLU A 334 -12.61 42.81 2.56
N ARG A 335 -11.37 42.40 2.24
CA ARG A 335 -10.14 43.18 2.45
C ARG A 335 -10.31 44.62 1.98
N LYS A 336 -10.26 45.57 2.91
CA LYS A 336 -9.71 46.88 2.58
C LYS A 336 -8.22 46.69 2.36
N GLU A 337 -7.80 46.85 1.11
CA GLU A 337 -6.40 46.97 0.69
C GLU A 337 -5.74 48.07 1.52
N ASP A 338 -5.05 47.72 2.62
CA ASP A 338 -4.02 48.53 3.32
C ASP A 338 -3.75 48.01 4.75
N VAL A 339 -3.44 46.71 4.90
CA VAL A 339 -2.90 46.19 6.17
C VAL A 339 -1.74 45.23 5.90
N ASP A 340 -0.74 45.72 5.15
CA ASP A 340 0.46 44.93 4.79
C ASP A 340 1.46 44.74 5.95
N SER A 341 1.10 45.10 7.19
CA SER A 341 2.06 45.05 8.31
C SER A 341 1.52 44.59 9.67
N LYS A 342 0.25 44.14 9.77
CA LYS A 342 -0.27 43.59 11.04
C LYS A 342 -0.79 42.18 10.85
N GLN A 343 -0.28 41.26 11.66
CA GLN A 343 -0.78 39.90 11.77
C GLN A 343 -2.25 39.94 12.23
N VAL A 344 -3.17 39.48 11.38
CA VAL A 344 -4.61 39.47 11.67
C VAL A 344 -5.03 38.05 12.03
N PHE A 345 -5.70 37.91 13.17
CA PHE A 345 -6.31 36.66 13.61
C PHE A 345 -7.82 36.80 13.66
N TRP A 346 -8.52 35.76 13.26
CA TRP A 346 -9.96 35.59 13.47
C TRP A 346 -10.19 35.09 14.89
N CYS A 347 -10.97 35.82 15.68
CA CYS A 347 -11.30 35.48 17.05
C CYS A 347 -12.75 35.01 17.14
N TYR A 348 -12.94 33.86 17.77
CA TYR A 348 -14.24 33.23 18.01
C TYR A 348 -14.38 32.97 19.50
N GLU A 349 -15.54 33.31 20.05
CA GLU A 349 -15.91 33.00 21.42
C GLU A 349 -17.21 32.21 21.39
N TYR A 350 -17.22 31.05 22.04
CA TYR A 350 -18.42 30.23 22.14
C TYR A 350 -18.47 29.46 23.46
N ASP A 351 -19.69 29.29 23.96
CA ASP A 351 -19.97 28.47 25.14
C ASP A 351 -20.49 27.10 24.72
N ARG A 352 -19.88 26.06 25.29
CA ARG A 352 -20.33 24.68 25.18
C ARG A 352 -20.95 24.25 26.50
N ILE A 353 -22.21 23.83 26.43
CA ILE A 353 -22.96 23.31 27.55
C ILE A 353 -23.15 21.80 27.34
N GLU A 354 -22.64 21.01 28.27
CA GLU A 354 -22.79 19.55 28.27
C GLU A 354 -23.57 19.15 29.53
N ARG A 355 -24.74 18.53 29.34
CA ARG A 355 -25.53 17.96 30.45
C ARG A 355 -25.01 16.54 30.71
N LEU A 356 -24.63 16.26 31.96
CA LEU A 356 -24.03 15.00 32.38
C LEU A 356 -25.08 13.96 32.75
#